data_AF-A0A397UCP8-F1
#
_entry.id   AF-A0A397UCP8-F1
#
_cell.length_a   1.000
_cell.length_b   1.000
_cell.length_c   1.000
_cell.angle_alpha   90.00
_cell.angle_beta   90.00
_cell.angle_gamma   90.00
#
_symmetry.space_group_name_H-M   'P 1'
#
loop_
_entity.id
_entity.type
_entity.pdbx_description
1 polymer ?
#
loop_
_entity_poly.entity_id
_entity_poly.type
_entity_poly.pdbx_seq_one_letter_code
_entity_poly.pdbx_strand_id
1 'polypeptide(L)'
;MLSCGHVNFEELEIYWKSIANNISSGDREWTIEVDFSQWFHRFSYDMIVTLITGERSYSMASYYNSFSSNKVQLPNELIENSNKFINEIRNHALGVTIFMSISSFMRHYNPFIKKKATPLLKNRDNLFKRLDDIIRDGKNAHDI
;
A
#
# COMPACT_ATOMS: atom_id res chain seq x y z
N MET A 1 -9.26 6.89 15.67
CA MET A 1 -9.21 7.19 14.21
C MET A 1 -8.35 8.42 13.89
N LEU A 2 -8.56 9.59 14.51
CA LEU A 2 -7.75 10.82 14.27
C LEU A 2 -6.24 10.66 14.59
N SER A 3 -5.88 9.83 15.57
CA SER A 3 -4.48 9.59 15.95
C SER A 3 -3.66 8.88 14.88
N CYS A 4 -4.28 8.08 14.02
CA CYS A 4 -3.59 7.22 13.06
C CYS A 4 -3.09 8.01 11.84
N GLY A 5 -3.91 8.93 11.33
CA GLY A 5 -3.50 9.83 10.26
C GLY A 5 -2.35 10.74 10.71
N HIS A 6 -2.42 11.24 11.95
CA HIS A 6 -1.40 12.12 12.52
C HIS A 6 0.00 11.47 12.52
N VAL A 7 0.12 10.22 12.98
CA VAL A 7 1.40 9.49 13.01
C VAL A 7 2.00 9.31 11.61
N ASN A 8 1.18 9.03 10.60
CA ASN A 8 1.66 8.90 9.22
C ASN A 8 2.16 10.24 8.64
N PHE A 9 1.53 11.36 9.03
CA PHE A 9 1.98 12.69 8.62
C PHE A 9 3.28 13.11 9.31
N GLU A 10 3.44 12.83 10.61
CA GLU A 10 4.69 13.12 11.33
C GLU A 10 5.87 12.36 10.76
N GLU A 11 5.69 11.07 10.47
CA GLU A 11 6.74 10.26 9.83
C GLU A 11 7.13 10.80 8.45
N LEU A 12 6.14 11.19 7.65
CA LEU A 12 6.36 11.81 6.36
C LEU A 12 7.15 13.12 6.49
N GLU A 13 6.81 13.96 7.47
CA GLU A 13 7.52 15.21 7.76
C GLU A 13 8.99 14.97 8.10
N ILE A 14 9.29 13.92 8.87
CA ILE A 14 10.67 13.51 9.19
C ILE A 14 11.44 13.16 7.91
N TYR A 15 10.83 12.41 6.99
CA TYR A 15 11.47 12.04 5.72
C TYR A 15 11.77 13.28 4.87
N TRP A 16 10.82 14.21 4.75
CA TRP A 16 11.04 15.45 4.01
C TRP A 16 12.12 16.33 4.63
N LYS A 17 12.15 16.47 5.96
CA LYS A 17 13.21 17.19 6.68
C LYS A 17 14.58 16.56 6.46
N SER A 18 14.67 15.24 6.50
CA SER A 18 15.92 14.50 6.23
C SER A 18 16.44 14.78 4.82
N ILE A 19 15.55 14.76 3.83
CA ILE A 19 15.91 15.07 2.44
C ILE A 19 16.35 16.53 2.33
N ALA A 20 15.57 17.48 2.85
CA ALA A 20 15.89 18.91 2.80
C ALA A 20 17.25 19.21 3.44
N ASN A 21 17.53 18.62 4.61
CA ASN A 21 18.78 18.79 5.33
C ASN A 21 19.98 18.25 4.53
N ASN A 22 19.86 17.03 3.99
CA ASN A 22 20.90 16.42 3.15
C ASN A 22 21.25 17.27 1.93
N ILE A 23 20.29 18.02 1.42
CA ILE A 23 20.49 18.81 0.22
C ILE A 23 20.99 20.23 0.54
N SER A 24 20.55 20.83 1.64
CA SER A 24 21.04 22.13 2.11
C SER A 24 22.54 22.17 2.42
N SER A 25 23.19 21.01 2.53
CA SER A 25 24.64 20.85 2.69
C SER A 25 25.46 20.90 1.39
N GLY A 26 24.86 21.10 0.20
CA GLY A 26 25.58 21.17 -1.07
C GLY A 26 25.16 22.35 -1.95
N ASP A 27 26.14 23.15 -2.40
CA ASP A 27 26.02 24.35 -3.27
C ASP A 27 25.52 24.06 -4.71
N ARG A 28 24.42 23.32 -4.88
CA ARG A 28 23.86 23.03 -6.21
C ARG A 28 22.36 23.26 -6.22
N GLU A 29 21.89 23.98 -7.25
CA GLU A 29 20.48 24.01 -7.64
C GLU A 29 20.02 22.56 -7.84
N TRP A 30 19.12 22.10 -6.99
CA TRP A 30 18.73 20.71 -6.94
C TRP A 30 17.25 20.58 -7.25
N THR A 31 16.94 19.53 -7.99
CA THR A 31 15.58 19.13 -8.34
C THR A 31 15.38 17.73 -7.78
N ILE A 32 14.47 17.56 -6.81
CA ILE A 32 14.02 16.22 -6.46
C ILE A 32 13.02 15.83 -7.54
N GLU A 33 13.38 14.81 -8.31
CA GLU A 33 12.46 14.13 -9.20
C GLU A 33 11.69 13.08 -8.38
N VAL A 34 10.56 13.49 -7.79
CA VAL A 34 9.61 12.55 -7.16
C VAL A 34 8.58 12.14 -8.21
N ASP A 35 8.47 10.84 -8.45
CA ASP A 35 7.27 10.28 -9.06
C ASP A 35 6.09 10.46 -8.09
N PHE A 36 5.37 11.56 -8.27
CA PHE A 36 4.25 11.94 -7.40
C PHE A 36 3.15 10.87 -7.36
N SER A 37 2.93 10.15 -8.45
CA SER A 37 1.96 9.06 -8.51
C SER A 37 2.37 7.90 -7.61
N GLN A 38 3.64 7.49 -7.69
CA GLN A 38 4.17 6.47 -6.77
C GLN A 38 4.16 6.95 -5.33
N TRP A 39 4.64 8.17 -5.05
CA TRP A 39 4.63 8.74 -3.70
C TRP A 39 3.23 8.75 -3.09
N PHE A 40 2.24 9.28 -3.81
CA PHE A 40 0.87 9.39 -3.34
C PHE A 40 0.25 8.01 -3.08
N HIS A 41 0.55 7.05 -3.96
CA HIS A 41 0.10 5.68 -3.80
C HIS A 41 0.69 5.02 -2.55
N ARG A 42 1.98 5.24 -2.27
CA ARG A 42 2.68 4.68 -1.09
C ARG A 42 2.15 5.30 0.20
N PHE A 43 1.95 6.62 0.22
CA PHE A 43 1.34 7.35 1.34
C PHE A 43 -0.09 6.88 1.63
N SER A 44 -0.94 6.89 0.61
CA SER A 44 -2.35 6.53 0.76
C SER A 44 -2.51 5.09 1.22
N TYR A 45 -1.61 4.21 0.77
CA TYR A 45 -1.61 2.82 1.20
C TYR A 45 -1.22 2.67 2.67
N ASP A 46 -0.16 3.33 3.16
CA ASP A 46 0.16 3.32 4.60
C ASP A 46 -1.00 3.88 5.44
N MET A 47 -1.70 4.90 4.93
CA MET A 47 -2.90 5.41 5.56
C MET A 47 -4.04 4.38 5.60
N ILE A 48 -4.34 3.72 4.49
CA ILE A 48 -5.41 2.72 4.40
C ILE A 48 -5.10 1.52 5.31
N VAL A 49 -3.87 1.00 5.28
CA VAL A 49 -3.49 -0.13 6.14
C VAL A 49 -3.63 0.26 7.59
N THR A 50 -2.98 1.34 8.04
CA THR A 50 -3.03 1.70 9.46
C THR A 50 -4.44 2.07 9.92
N LEU A 51 -5.30 2.62 9.03
CA LEU A 51 -6.70 2.87 9.35
C LEU A 51 -7.55 1.61 9.48
N ILE A 52 -7.34 0.61 8.61
CA ILE A 52 -8.15 -0.62 8.58
C ILE A 52 -7.65 -1.63 9.60
N THR A 53 -6.34 -1.74 9.75
CA THR A 53 -5.69 -2.83 10.50
C THR A 53 -5.09 -2.35 11.81
N GLY A 54 -4.84 -1.05 11.98
CA GLY A 54 -4.05 -0.51 13.10
C GLY A 54 -2.54 -0.76 12.96
N GLU A 55 -2.10 -1.49 11.94
CA GLU A 55 -0.70 -1.87 11.75
C GLU A 55 0.04 -0.90 10.81
N ARG A 56 1.36 -0.92 10.88
CA ARG A 56 2.24 -0.09 10.03
C ARG A 56 2.75 -0.91 8.86
N SER A 57 2.48 -0.46 7.63
CA SER A 57 2.96 -1.15 6.42
C SER A 57 4.26 -0.63 5.84
N TYR A 58 4.77 0.49 6.36
CA TYR A 58 6.07 1.08 6.04
C TYR A 58 6.35 1.23 4.53
N SER A 59 5.32 1.36 3.72
CA SER A 59 5.45 1.43 2.27
C SER A 59 6.08 2.76 1.86
N MET A 60 5.80 3.85 2.56
CA MET A 60 6.45 5.14 2.35
C MET A 60 7.92 5.11 2.79
N ALA A 61 8.22 4.45 3.91
CA ALA A 61 9.59 4.25 4.38
C ALA A 61 10.43 3.48 3.34
N SER A 62 9.85 2.44 2.74
CA SER A 62 10.48 1.69 1.64
C SER A 62 10.68 2.56 0.39
N TYR A 63 9.71 3.41 0.04
CA TYR A 63 9.84 4.35 -1.08
C TYR A 63 10.97 5.35 -0.82
N TYR A 64 11.01 5.96 0.37
CA TYR A 64 12.07 6.86 0.81
C TYR A 64 13.47 6.22 0.72
N ASN A 65 13.62 4.96 1.15
CA ASN A 65 14.87 4.22 1.06
C ASN A 65 15.41 4.01 -0.36
N SER A 66 14.55 4.15 -1.38
CA SER A 66 14.96 3.97 -2.78
C SER A 66 15.77 5.14 -3.32
N PHE A 67 15.62 6.35 -2.74
CA PHE A 67 16.29 7.57 -3.20
C PHE A 67 17.03 8.33 -2.10
N SER A 68 16.87 7.97 -0.82
CA SER A 68 17.62 8.58 0.28
C SER A 68 18.95 7.87 0.57
N SER A 69 19.96 8.66 0.90
CA SER A 69 21.24 8.19 1.46
C SER A 69 21.10 7.68 2.90
N ASN A 70 20.19 8.27 3.69
CA ASN A 70 19.94 7.91 5.09
C ASN A 70 18.77 6.93 5.17
N LYS A 71 19.07 5.63 5.02
CA LYS A 71 18.05 4.57 4.96
C LYS A 71 17.44 4.26 6.32
N VAL A 72 16.12 4.08 6.36
CA VAL A 72 15.37 3.50 7.47
C VAL A 72 15.59 1.99 7.47
N GLN A 73 15.97 1.40 8.60
CA GLN A 73 16.08 -0.06 8.70
C GLN A 73 14.68 -0.69 8.79
N LEU A 74 14.37 -1.57 7.85
CA LEU A 74 13.07 -2.23 7.74
C LEU A 74 13.29 -3.73 7.54
N PRO A 75 12.59 -4.60 8.29
CA PRO A 75 12.55 -6.02 8.00
C PRO A 75 12.07 -6.30 6.56
N ASN A 76 12.81 -7.11 5.81
CA ASN A 76 12.48 -7.45 4.42
C ASN A 76 11.06 -8.07 4.29
N GLU A 77 10.68 -8.89 5.28
CA GLU A 77 9.37 -9.53 5.34
C GLU A 77 8.21 -8.52 5.41
N LEU A 78 8.39 -7.42 6.14
CA LEU A 78 7.37 -6.36 6.21
C LEU A 78 7.20 -5.67 4.85
N ILE A 79 8.30 -5.41 4.15
CA ILE A 79 8.27 -4.80 2.81
C ILE A 79 7.57 -5.73 1.82
N GLU A 80 7.89 -7.02 1.85
CA GLU A 80 7.28 -8.00 0.95
C GLU A 80 5.77 -8.16 1.22
N ASN A 81 5.38 -8.29 2.49
CA ASN A 81 3.97 -8.39 2.90
C ASN A 81 3.16 -7.15 2.53
N SER A 82 3.78 -5.99 2.61
CA SER A 82 3.23 -4.69 2.22
C SER A 82 3.02 -4.61 0.71
N ASN A 83 4.05 -4.90 -0.09
CA ASN A 83 3.94 -4.92 -1.55
C ASN A 83 2.91 -5.94 -2.05
N LYS A 84 2.82 -7.10 -1.41
CA LYS A 84 1.82 -8.12 -1.72
C LYS A 84 0.40 -7.60 -1.48
N PHE A 85 0.14 -6.95 -0.33
CA PHE A 85 -1.18 -6.40 -0.03
C PHE A 85 -1.57 -5.25 -0.97
N ILE A 86 -0.62 -4.36 -1.31
CA ILE A 86 -0.80 -3.33 -2.34
C ILE A 86 -1.30 -3.96 -3.64
N ASN A 87 -0.61 -5.01 -4.09
CA ASN A 87 -0.93 -5.69 -5.32
C ASN A 87 -2.30 -6.38 -5.24
N GLU A 88 -2.65 -6.94 -4.08
CA GLU A 88 -3.98 -7.53 -3.82
C GLU A 88 -5.09 -6.47 -3.93
N ILE A 89 -4.92 -5.28 -3.33
CA ILE A 89 -5.88 -4.17 -3.42
C ILE A 89 -5.99 -3.67 -4.87
N ARG A 90 -4.86 -3.44 -5.57
CA ARG A 90 -4.86 -3.00 -6.98
C ARG A 90 -5.61 -4.00 -7.88
N ASN A 91 -5.31 -5.29 -7.75
CA ASN A 91 -5.99 -6.33 -8.51
C ASN A 91 -7.48 -6.41 -8.14
N HIS A 92 -7.85 -6.14 -6.89
CA HIS A 92 -9.24 -6.07 -6.48
C HIS A 92 -9.98 -4.90 -7.16
N ALA A 93 -9.38 -3.71 -7.17
CA ALA A 93 -9.94 -2.55 -7.88
C ALA A 93 -10.09 -2.81 -9.39
N LEU A 94 -9.09 -3.39 -10.04
CA LEU A 94 -9.17 -3.84 -11.44
C LEU A 94 -10.29 -4.88 -11.64
N GLY A 95 -10.39 -5.83 -10.70
CA GLY A 95 -11.46 -6.83 -10.66
C GLY A 95 -12.84 -6.20 -10.62
N VAL A 96 -13.07 -5.25 -9.71
CA VAL A 96 -14.32 -4.51 -9.58
C VAL A 96 -14.69 -3.83 -10.90
N THR A 97 -13.76 -3.10 -11.53
CA THR A 97 -13.99 -2.46 -12.83
C THR A 97 -14.38 -3.47 -13.92
N ILE A 98 -13.64 -4.57 -14.05
CA ILE A 98 -13.95 -5.62 -15.05
C ILE A 98 -15.31 -6.27 -14.76
N PHE A 99 -15.65 -6.47 -13.49
CA PHE A 99 -16.89 -7.15 -13.11
C PHE A 99 -18.13 -6.28 -13.30
N MET A 100 -17.99 -4.95 -13.18
CA MET A 100 -19.03 -3.98 -13.50
C MET A 100 -19.21 -3.79 -15.01
N SER A 101 -18.12 -3.74 -15.78
CA SER A 101 -18.19 -3.43 -17.22
C SER A 101 -18.55 -4.63 -18.12
N ILE A 102 -18.19 -5.85 -17.70
CA ILE A 102 -18.48 -7.06 -18.48
C ILE A 102 -19.73 -7.73 -17.90
N SER A 103 -20.57 -8.38 -18.70
CA SER A 103 -21.70 -9.14 -18.16
C SER A 103 -21.24 -10.47 -17.55
N SER A 104 -22.03 -11.01 -16.61
CA SER A 104 -21.80 -12.35 -16.06
C SER A 104 -21.75 -13.42 -17.16
N PHE A 105 -22.64 -13.31 -18.15
CA PHE A 105 -22.69 -14.20 -19.31
C PHE A 105 -21.36 -14.24 -20.06
N MET A 106 -20.82 -13.07 -20.43
CA MET A 106 -19.55 -12.99 -21.16
C MET A 106 -18.39 -13.56 -20.35
N ARG A 107 -18.35 -13.31 -19.04
CA ARG A 107 -17.30 -13.89 -18.16
C ARG A 107 -17.40 -15.41 -18.00
N HIS A 108 -18.60 -15.98 -18.09
CA HIS A 108 -18.80 -17.41 -17.89
C HIS A 108 -18.50 -18.23 -19.15
N TYR A 109 -18.96 -17.74 -20.31
CA TYR A 109 -18.94 -18.51 -21.56
C TYR A 109 -17.79 -18.15 -22.51
N ASN A 110 -17.25 -16.92 -22.46
CA ASN A 110 -16.08 -16.58 -23.27
C ASN A 110 -14.80 -17.07 -22.56
N PRO A 111 -14.06 -18.05 -23.13
CA PRO A 111 -12.90 -18.65 -22.47
C PRO A 111 -11.75 -17.66 -22.23
N PHE A 112 -11.57 -16.67 -23.11
CA PHE A 112 -10.53 -15.64 -22.94
C PHE A 112 -10.83 -14.72 -21.76
N ILE A 113 -12.09 -14.30 -21.63
CA ILE A 113 -12.53 -13.45 -20.52
C ILE A 113 -12.50 -14.24 -19.22
N LYS A 114 -13.00 -15.49 -19.22
CA LYS A 114 -12.97 -16.39 -18.07
C LYS A 114 -11.56 -16.55 -17.52
N LYS A 115 -10.56 -16.78 -18.38
CA LYS A 115 -9.15 -16.91 -17.99
C LYS A 115 -8.61 -15.66 -17.29
N LYS A 116 -9.09 -14.45 -17.64
CA LYS A 116 -8.73 -13.19 -16.96
C LYS A 116 -9.54 -12.94 -15.69
N ALA A 117 -10.80 -13.35 -15.66
CA ALA A 117 -11.69 -13.15 -14.51
C ALA A 117 -11.35 -14.07 -13.32
N THR A 118 -10.94 -15.31 -13.57
CA THR A 118 -10.66 -16.29 -12.50
C THR A 118 -9.57 -15.84 -11.52
N PRO A 119 -8.39 -15.34 -11.97
CA PRO A 119 -7.38 -14.81 -11.05
C PRO A 119 -7.87 -13.64 -10.19
N LEU A 120 -8.75 -12.78 -10.74
CA LEU A 120 -9.31 -11.63 -10.03
C LEU A 120 -10.27 -12.06 -8.92
N LEU A 121 -11.06 -13.12 -9.15
CA LEU A 121 -11.90 -13.74 -8.11
C LEU A 121 -11.05 -14.36 -7.01
N LYS A 122 -9.99 -15.11 -7.36
CA LYS A 122 -9.07 -15.67 -6.37
C LYS A 122 -8.38 -14.58 -5.55
N ASN A 123 -7.97 -13.49 -6.19
CA ASN A 123 -7.39 -12.33 -5.51
C ASN A 123 -8.38 -11.69 -4.53
N ARG A 124 -9.64 -11.53 -4.92
CA ARG A 124 -10.71 -11.07 -4.03
C ARG A 124 -10.81 -11.97 -2.80
N ASP A 125 -10.93 -13.28 -3.00
CA ASP A 125 -11.12 -14.22 -1.89
C ASP A 125 -9.94 -14.20 -0.91
N ASN A 126 -8.71 -14.12 -1.43
CA ASN A 126 -7.51 -13.96 -0.61
C ASN A 126 -7.49 -12.64 0.16
N LEU A 127 -7.85 -11.54 -0.49
CA LEU A 127 -7.86 -10.21 0.12
C LEU A 127 -8.86 -10.14 1.28
N PHE A 128 -10.10 -10.62 1.06
CA PHE A 128 -11.12 -10.62 2.11
C PHE A 128 -10.74 -11.55 3.26
N LYS A 129 -10.20 -12.73 2.97
CA LYS A 129 -9.70 -13.63 4.03
C LYS A 129 -8.63 -12.94 4.89
N ARG A 130 -7.67 -12.27 4.27
CA ARG A 130 -6.61 -11.54 4.98
C ARG A 130 -7.19 -10.41 5.85
N LEU A 131 -8.16 -9.67 5.33
CA LEU A 131 -8.85 -8.63 6.10
C LEU A 131 -9.61 -9.22 7.28
N ASP A 132 -10.31 -10.34 7.09
CA ASP A 132 -11.02 -11.05 8.17
C ASP A 132 -10.06 -11.56 9.25
N ASP A 133 -8.90 -12.11 8.84
CA ASP A 133 -7.86 -12.57 9.75
C ASP A 133 -7.33 -11.40 10.61
N ILE A 134 -7.03 -10.25 9.98
CA ILE A 134 -6.59 -9.03 10.68
C ILE A 134 -7.65 -8.52 11.66
N ILE A 135 -8.93 -8.45 11.25
CA ILE A 135 -10.02 -7.99 12.11
C ILE A 135 -10.17 -8.91 13.31
N ARG A 136 -10.02 -10.23 13.13
CA ARG A 136 -10.10 -11.21 14.21
C ARG A 136 -8.93 -11.05 15.18
N ASP A 137 -7.72 -10.90 14.68
CA ASP A 137 -6.52 -10.74 15.52
C ASP A 137 -6.60 -9.44 16.34
N GLY A 138 -7.10 -8.35 15.75
CA GLY A 138 -7.35 -7.08 16.43
C GLY A 138 -8.43 -7.17 17.52
N LYS A 139 -9.50 -7.96 17.33
CA LYS A 139 -10.50 -8.20 18.39
C LYS A 139 -9.92 -8.97 19.57
N ASN A 140 -9.21 -10.06 19.29
CA ASN A 140 -8.60 -10.88 20.32
C ASN A 140 -7.57 -10.11 21.16
N ALA A 141 -6.87 -9.13 20.57
CA ALA A 141 -5.92 -8.28 21.28
C ALA A 141 -6.58 -7.22 22.17
N HIS A 142 -7.86 -6.88 21.95
CA HIS A 142 -8.62 -5.93 22.77
C HIS A 142 -9.37 -6.59 23.94
N ASP A 143 -9.52 -7.93 23.91
CA ASP A 143 -10.20 -8.73 24.94
C ASP A 143 -9.23 -9.31 26.00
N ILE A 144 -7.93 -8.94 25.95
CA ILE A 144 -6.87 -9.28 26.92
C ILE A 144 -6.48 -8.01 27.68
#